data_AF-A0A1L7WZJ8-F1
#
_entry.id   AF-A0A1L7WZJ8-F1
#
_cell.length_a   1.000
_cell.length_b   1.000
_cell.length_c   1.000
_cell.angle_alpha   90.00
_cell.angle_beta   90.00
_cell.angle_gamma   90.00
#
_symmetry.space_group_name_H-M   'P 1'
#
loop_
_entity.id
_entity.type
_entity.pdbx_description
1 polymer ?
#
loop_
_entity_poly.entity_id
_entity_poly.type
_entity_poly.pdbx_seq_one_letter_code
_entity_poly.pdbx_strand_id
1 'polypeptide(L)'
;MAQGEIEMNAVLLIGAGSETTATFLSGITYRLLTNPHILTKFTALIRTTFPTSSAITIHSTSTLTYLNACIEEGLRLYPPLPARMPRRTTQAGP
;
A
#
# COMPACT_ATOMS: atom_id res chain seq x y z
N MET A 1 21.16 1.64 -21.91
CA MET A 1 20.79 2.73 -20.98
C MET A 1 22.02 3.57 -20.76
N ALA A 2 21.91 4.88 -20.96
CA ALA A 2 22.95 5.82 -20.57
C ALA A 2 23.01 5.94 -19.04
N GLN A 3 24.16 6.32 -18.48
CA GLN A 3 24.33 6.48 -17.03
C GLN A 3 23.26 7.39 -16.41
N GLY A 4 22.97 8.53 -17.04
CA GLY A 4 21.92 9.45 -16.58
C GLY A 4 20.50 8.86 -16.61
N GLU A 5 20.21 7.93 -17.53
CA GLU A 5 18.91 7.25 -17.55
C GLU A 5 18.79 6.26 -16.37
N ILE A 6 19.86 5.56 -16.02
CA ILE A 6 19.89 4.65 -14.87
C ILE A 6 19.65 5.42 -13.57
N GLU A 7 20.33 6.57 -13.41
CA GLU A 7 20.18 7.44 -12.25
C GLU A 7 18.75 7.98 -12.11
N MET A 8 18.16 8.50 -13.19
CA MET A 8 16.77 8.98 -13.18
C MET A 8 15.78 7.86 -12.86
N ASN A 9 15.95 6.68 -13.44
CA ASN A 9 15.08 5.54 -13.17
C ASN A 9 15.17 5.07 -11.71
N ALA A 10 16.36 5.09 -11.11
CA ALA A 10 16.55 4.75 -9.70
C ALA A 10 15.80 5.72 -8.78
N VAL A 11 15.95 7.03 -9.00
CA VAL A 11 15.23 8.05 -8.23
C VAL A 11 13.72 7.88 -8.35
N LEU A 12 13.22 7.64 -9.58
CA LEU A 12 11.81 7.41 -9.82
C LEU A 12 11.28 6.20 -9.05
N LEU A 13 11.97 5.05 -9.12
CA LEU A 13 11.56 3.82 -8.45
C LEU A 13 11.53 3.97 -6.92
N ILE A 14 12.57 4.59 -6.35
CA ILE A 14 12.69 4.80 -4.91
C ILE A 14 11.59 5.75 -4.43
N GLY A 15 11.42 6.91 -5.09
CA GLY A 15 10.41 7.90 -4.70
C GLY A 15 8.99 7.33 -4.82
N ALA A 16 8.67 6.71 -5.97
CA ALA A 16 7.34 6.16 -6.21
C ALA A 16 6.97 5.04 -5.22
N GLY A 17 7.91 4.17 -4.85
CA GLY A 17 7.65 3.06 -3.93
C GLY A 17 7.63 3.47 -2.46
N SER A 18 8.55 4.34 -2.04
CA SER A 18 8.73 4.70 -0.63
C SER A 18 7.66 5.67 -0.13
N GLU A 19 7.47 6.80 -0.82
CA GLU A 19 6.57 7.87 -0.38
C GLU A 19 5.11 7.41 -0.37
N THR A 20 4.69 6.69 -1.41
CA THR A 20 3.31 6.21 -1.52
C THR A 20 2.98 5.18 -0.45
N THR A 21 3.86 4.21 -0.21
CA THR A 21 3.66 3.16 0.80
C THR A 21 3.71 3.74 2.21
N ALA A 22 4.66 4.64 2.50
CA ALA A 22 4.76 5.29 3.81
C ALA A 22 3.52 6.14 4.14
N THR A 23 3.02 6.88 3.13
CA THR A 23 1.78 7.68 3.26
C THR A 23 0.58 6.77 3.52
N PHE A 24 0.46 5.66 2.79
CA PHE A 24 -0.62 4.69 3.00
C PHE A 24 -0.57 4.08 4.41
N LEU A 25 0.60 3.59 4.83
CA LEU A 25 0.78 2.97 6.15
C LEU A 25 0.45 3.95 7.29
N SER A 26 0.82 5.22 7.12
CA SER A 26 0.46 6.27 8.09
C SER A 26 -1.06 6.47 8.16
N GLY A 27 -1.72 6.56 7.00
CA GLY A 27 -3.17 6.71 6.90
C GLY A 27 -3.94 5.53 7.50
N ILE A 28 -3.63 4.30 7.11
CA ILE A 28 -4.32 3.11 7.62
C ILE A 28 -4.05 2.91 9.12
N THR A 29 -2.85 3.19 9.61
CA THR A 29 -2.54 3.12 11.05
C THR A 29 -3.37 4.13 11.84
N TYR A 30 -3.46 5.37 11.36
CA TYR A 30 -4.34 6.37 11.95
C TYR A 30 -5.79 5.89 11.99
N ARG A 31 -6.32 5.36 10.87
CA ARG A 31 -7.69 4.84 10.81
C ARG A 31 -7.95 3.68 11.76
N LEU A 32 -6.98 2.78 11.94
CA LEU A 32 -7.09 1.69 12.91
C LEU A 32 -7.12 2.22 14.33
N LEU A 33 -6.22 3.15 14.68
CA LEU A 33 -6.15 3.75 16.01
C LEU A 33 -7.41 4.55 16.36
N THR A 34 -8.05 5.22 15.40
CA THR A 34 -9.31 5.95 15.63
C THR A 34 -10.55 5.05 15.63
N ASN A 35 -10.40 3.75 15.33
CA ASN A 35 -11.51 2.78 15.32
C ASN A 35 -11.16 1.56 16.19
N PRO A 36 -11.21 1.68 17.54
CA PRO A 36 -10.68 0.67 18.46
C PRO A 36 -11.26 -0.73 18.24
N HIS A 37 -12.57 -0.85 17.95
CA HIS A 37 -13.20 -2.13 17.66
C HIS A 37 -12.57 -2.85 16.45
N ILE A 38 -12.25 -2.09 15.38
CA ILE A 38 -11.61 -2.63 14.19
C ILE A 38 -10.17 -3.06 14.51
N LEU A 39 -9.42 -2.22 15.25
CA LEU A 39 -8.06 -2.54 15.69
C LEU A 39 -8.00 -3.80 16.56
N THR A 40 -8.93 -3.95 17.51
CA THR A 40 -9.01 -5.15 18.35
C THR A 40 -9.26 -6.39 17.51
N LYS A 41 -10.23 -6.36 16.59
CA LYS A 41 -10.54 -7.49 15.71
C LYS A 41 -9.36 -7.82 14.78
N PHE A 42 -8.72 -6.81 14.19
CA PHE A 42 -7.57 -6.97 13.31
C PHE A 42 -6.37 -7.57 14.06
N THR A 43 -6.07 -7.05 15.26
CA THR A 43 -4.97 -7.54 16.10
C THR A 43 -5.21 -8.98 16.54
N ALA A 44 -6.44 -9.31 16.92
CA ALA A 44 -6.82 -10.67 17.26
C ALA A 44 -6.60 -11.62 16.07
N LEU A 45 -7.10 -11.27 14.88
CA LEU A 45 -6.91 -12.05 13.66
C LEU A 45 -5.43 -12.36 13.39
N ILE A 46 -4.57 -11.35 13.41
CA ILE A 46 -3.13 -11.54 13.13
C ILE A 46 -2.47 -12.41 14.20
N ARG A 47 -2.73 -12.14 15.48
CA ARG A 47 -2.09 -12.87 16.60
C ARG A 47 -2.59 -14.31 16.75
N THR A 48 -3.83 -14.60 16.38
CA THR A 48 -4.35 -15.98 16.40
C THR A 48 -3.93 -16.78 15.17
N THR A 49 -3.76 -16.13 14.02
CA THR A 49 -3.33 -16.79 12.78
C THR A 49 -1.84 -17.11 12.80
N PHE A 50 -1.00 -16.19 13.30
CA PHE A 50 0.45 -16.30 13.22
C PHE A 50 1.08 -16.38 14.62
N PRO A 51 1.52 -17.58 15.06
CA PRO A 51 2.15 -17.75 16.37
C PRO A 51 3.55 -17.12 16.45
N THR A 52 4.23 -16.95 15.31
CA THR A 52 5.55 -16.34 15.20
C THR A 52 5.60 -15.33 14.07
N SER A 53 6.46 -14.32 14.18
CA SER A 53 6.67 -13.36 13.09
C SER A 53 7.20 -14.01 11.81
N SER A 54 7.96 -15.11 11.92
CA SER A 54 8.47 -15.85 10.76
C SER A 54 7.37 -16.55 9.95
N ALA A 55 6.21 -16.79 10.53
CA ALA A 55 5.06 -17.36 9.84
C ALA A 55 4.32 -16.33 8.96
N ILE A 56 4.61 -15.04 9.12
CA ILE A 56 4.03 -13.94 8.33
C ILE A 56 4.82 -13.83 7.02
N THR A 57 4.23 -14.32 5.94
CA THR A 57 4.81 -14.30 4.59
C THR A 57 3.81 -13.71 3.61
N ILE A 58 4.26 -13.34 2.41
CA ILE A 58 3.37 -12.86 1.35
C ILE A 58 2.28 -13.89 1.04
N HIS A 59 2.64 -15.18 0.99
CA HIS A 59 1.66 -16.25 0.74
C HIS A 59 0.70 -16.45 1.92
N SER A 60 1.18 -16.41 3.16
CA SER A 60 0.31 -16.69 4.31
C SER A 60 -0.65 -15.54 4.61
N THR A 61 -0.30 -14.31 4.23
CA THR A 61 -1.15 -13.12 4.38
C THR A 61 -2.15 -12.94 3.24
N SER A 62 -1.88 -13.47 2.04
CA SER A 62 -2.76 -13.29 0.88
C SER A 62 -4.15 -13.92 1.05
N THR A 63 -4.27 -14.95 1.90
CA THR A 63 -5.53 -15.65 2.18
C THR A 63 -6.38 -14.97 3.25
N LEU A 64 -5.86 -13.96 3.94
CA LEU A 64 -6.58 -13.27 5.01
C LEU A 64 -7.54 -12.21 4.46
N THR A 65 -8.77 -12.63 4.16
CA THR A 65 -9.81 -11.78 3.58
C THR A 65 -10.03 -10.49 4.37
N TYR A 66 -10.04 -10.55 5.71
CA TYR A 66 -10.26 -9.36 6.52
C TYR A 66 -9.06 -8.39 6.51
N LEU A 67 -7.82 -8.89 6.40
CA LEU A 67 -6.63 -8.06 6.20
C LEU A 67 -6.73 -7.32 4.86
N ASN A 68 -7.04 -8.04 3.79
CA ASN A 68 -7.20 -7.46 2.45
C ASN A 68 -8.32 -6.41 2.44
N ALA A 69 -9.45 -6.69 3.06
CA ALA A 69 -10.55 -5.73 3.19
C ALA A 69 -10.14 -4.46 3.95
N CYS A 70 -9.35 -4.57 5.03
CA CYS A 70 -8.81 -3.40 5.72
C CYS A 70 -7.85 -2.58 4.84
N ILE A 71 -7.01 -3.25 4.03
CA ILE A 71 -6.09 -2.57 3.10
C ILE A 71 -6.87 -1.84 2.01
N GLU A 72 -7.83 -2.51 1.38
CA GLU A 72 -8.68 -1.93 0.34
C GLU A 72 -9.48 -0.73 0.86
N GLU A 73 -10.08 -0.85 2.04
CA GLU A 73 -10.82 0.24 2.67
C GLU A 73 -9.90 1.40 3.08
N GLY A 74 -8.68 1.09 3.54
CA GLY A 74 -7.63 2.07 3.77
C GLY A 74 -7.31 2.87 2.50
N LEU A 75 -7.14 2.18 1.37
CA LEU A 75 -6.84 2.81 0.07
C LEU A 75 -8.01 3.65 -0.44
N ARG A 76 -9.25 3.21 -0.19
CA ARG A 76 -10.47 3.96 -0.54
C ARG A 76 -10.60 5.27 0.26
N LEU A 77 -10.31 5.22 1.57
CA LEU A 77 -10.45 6.36 2.48
C LEU A 77 -9.26 7.32 2.47
N TYR A 78 -8.05 6.77 2.28
CA TYR A 78 -6.80 7.53 2.34
C TYR A 78 -5.85 7.09 1.20
N PRO A 79 -6.20 7.41 -0.06
CA PRO A 79 -5.33 7.11 -1.19
C PRO A 79 -4.07 8.01 -1.14
N PRO A 80 -2.84 7.45 -1.17
CA PRO A 80 -1.61 8.25 -1.20
C PRO A 80 -1.52 9.19 -2.41
N LEU A 81 -2.12 8.77 -3.53
CA LEU A 81 -2.25 9.56 -4.75
C LEU A 81 -3.73 9.71 -5.08
N PRO A 82 -4.42 10.74 -4.54
CA PRO A 82 -5.85 10.93 -4.75
C PRO A 82 -6.19 11.27 -6.21
N ALA A 83 -5.24 11.84 -6.96
CA ALA A 83 -5.35 12.10 -8.38
C ALA A 83 -4.39 11.22 -9.17
N ARG A 84 -4.85 10.68 -10.30
CA ARG A 84 -4.01 9.92 -11.23
C ARG A 84 -3.10 10.87 -11.99
N MET A 85 -1.92 10.39 -12.38
CA MET A 85 -1.04 11.13 -13.29
C MET A 85 -1.78 11.44 -14.61
N PRO A 86 -1.65 12.66 -15.16
CA PRO A 86 -2.31 13.03 -16.40
C PRO A 86 -1.86 12.12 -17.55
N ARG A 87 -2.81 11.48 -18.22
CA ARG A 87 -2.54 10.80 -19.48
C ARG A 87 -2.42 11.85 -20.58
N ARG A 88 -1.30 11.85 -21.33
CA ARG A 88 -1.19 12.57 -22.59
C ARG A 88 -1.42 11.59 -23.73
N THR A 89 -2.37 11.88 -24.62
CA THR A 89 -2.58 11.12 -25.85
C THR A 89 -1.59 11.59 -26.92
N THR A 90 -1.22 10.71 -27.85
CA THR A 90 -0.55 11.14 -29.08
C THR A 90 -1.49 12.04 -29.89
N GLN A 91 -0.97 12.85 -30.81
CA GLN A 91 -1.83 13.59 -31.74
C GLN A 91 -2.77 12.63 -32.46
N ALA A 92 -4.02 13.05 -32.65
CA ALA A 92 -4.96 12.28 -33.47
C ALA A 92 -4.32 12.08 -34.85
N GLY A 93 -4.29 10.82 -35.31
CA GLY A 93 -3.88 10.53 -36.68
C GLY A 93 -4.82 11.20 -37.68
N PRO A 94 -4.39 11.36 -38.94
CA PRO A 94 -5.28 11.87 -40.00
C PRO A 94 -6.52 10.99 -40.17
#